data_AF-A0A933DAM2-F1
#
_entry.id   AF-A0A933DAM2-F1
#
_cell.length_a   1.000
_cell.length_b   1.000
_cell.length_c   1.000
_cell.angle_alpha   90.00
_cell.angle_beta   90.00
_cell.angle_gamma   90.00
#
_symmetry.space_group_name_H-M   'P 1'
#
loop_
_entity.id
_entity.type
_entity.pdbx_description
1 polymer ?
#
loop_
_entity_poly.entity_id
_entity_poly.type
_entity_poly.pdbx_seq_one_letter_code
_entity_poly.pdbx_strand_id
1 'polypeptide(L)'
;MKAYKHSTAMERLLAAQRAAQTLQIAFLDLDGTWAGPPDDQQTVRDLLEASRYVICHVTSRPAEACMSWRERARSSPAIRRRPHATVDPATVAELRGLLDPDIIISSSGIEILLKQTAGGYHLDELYQRRRPRPPQAWRDTVQPLLAAATPRFTFTITDNEARDCRLKLVSESEQQTANLLAYLNHAPAATRFHFARDHQNIFITPATMSKEDAVNHVVTTLTALLQIPARQLSLLLAGDSTAEEAMGLQAGPDSPAVFIIPGGASLAREIHLTESANDAILPAGVYRVPNQSRLVVVGDQAYPGTRGPQTLIAWLQSTHDQTSL
;
A
#
# COMPACT_ATOMS: atom_id res chain seq x y z
N MET A 1 16.23 -6.34 11.52
CA MET A 1 16.19 -7.83 11.50
C MET A 1 15.34 -8.44 12.60
N LYS A 2 15.51 -8.06 13.89
CA LYS A 2 14.79 -8.70 15.01
C LYS A 2 13.26 -8.70 14.84
N ALA A 3 12.68 -7.61 14.31
CA ALA A 3 11.24 -7.49 14.09
C ALA A 3 10.67 -8.53 13.10
N TYR A 4 11.44 -8.93 12.08
CA TYR A 4 11.03 -9.94 11.11
C TYR A 4 11.17 -11.37 11.64
N LYS A 5 12.20 -11.66 12.43
CA LYS A 5 12.48 -13.02 12.90
C LYS A 5 11.32 -13.63 13.70
N HIS A 6 10.53 -12.79 14.36
CA HIS A 6 9.39 -13.19 15.19
C HIS A 6 8.06 -12.62 14.67
N SER A 7 8.00 -12.24 13.39
CA SER A 7 6.77 -11.75 12.79
C SER A 7 5.86 -12.88 12.31
N THR A 8 4.55 -12.65 12.37
CA THR A 8 3.54 -13.55 11.81
C THR A 8 3.77 -13.79 10.32
N ALA A 9 4.12 -12.73 9.57
CA ALA A 9 4.47 -12.83 8.15
C ALA A 9 5.61 -13.84 7.90
N MET A 10 6.71 -13.74 8.65
CA MET A 10 7.86 -14.64 8.48
C MET A 10 7.52 -16.08 8.86
N GLU A 11 6.75 -16.28 9.94
CA GLU A 11 6.30 -17.62 10.35
C GLU A 11 5.44 -18.28 9.28
N ARG A 12 4.48 -17.54 8.69
CA ARG A 12 3.61 -18.04 7.61
C ARG A 12 4.42 -18.39 6.36
N LEU A 13 5.36 -17.54 5.94
CA LEU A 13 6.21 -17.81 4.77
C LEU A 13 7.14 -19.00 4.99
N LEU A 14 7.76 -19.13 6.17
CA LEU A 14 8.58 -20.30 6.51
C LEU A 14 7.76 -21.59 6.59
N ALA A 15 6.51 -21.53 7.05
CA ALA A 15 5.61 -22.68 7.02
C ALA A 15 5.25 -23.09 5.58
N ALA A 16 4.91 -22.12 4.72
CA ALA A 16 4.66 -22.37 3.30
C ALA A 16 5.89 -22.93 2.57
N GLN A 17 7.08 -22.38 2.83
CA GLN A 17 8.34 -22.85 2.25
C GLN A 17 8.63 -24.30 2.64
N ARG A 18 8.48 -24.66 3.93
CA ARG A 18 8.65 -26.04 4.42
C ARG A 18 7.63 -27.01 3.81
N ALA A 19 6.44 -26.53 3.50
CA ALA A 19 5.39 -27.30 2.83
C ALA A 19 5.55 -27.34 1.30
N ALA A 20 6.64 -26.78 0.74
CA ALA A 20 6.87 -26.64 -0.70
C ALA A 20 5.72 -25.93 -1.44
N GLN A 21 5.11 -24.94 -0.80
CA GLN A 21 4.01 -24.16 -1.35
C GLN A 21 4.49 -22.82 -1.90
N THR A 22 3.66 -22.23 -2.77
CA THR A 22 3.88 -20.87 -3.27
C THR A 22 3.97 -19.88 -2.11
N LEU A 23 5.02 -19.07 -2.13
CA LEU A 23 5.21 -17.99 -1.17
C LEU A 23 4.55 -16.75 -1.73
N GLN A 24 3.60 -16.17 -1.00
CA GLN A 24 2.80 -15.07 -1.54
C GLN A 24 2.43 -14.02 -0.50
N ILE A 25 2.44 -12.76 -0.94
CA ILE A 25 2.13 -11.59 -0.13
C ILE A 25 1.16 -10.70 -0.90
N ALA A 26 0.11 -10.24 -0.21
CA ALA A 26 -0.84 -9.27 -0.74
C ALA A 26 -0.53 -7.89 -0.14
N PHE A 27 -0.21 -6.92 -0.99
CA PHE A 27 0.02 -5.51 -0.68
C PHE A 27 -1.19 -4.69 -1.14
N LEU A 28 -2.06 -4.33 -0.20
CA LEU A 28 -3.37 -3.79 -0.51
C LEU A 28 -3.51 -2.39 0.07
N ASP A 29 -3.82 -1.40 -0.77
CA ASP A 29 -4.36 -0.14 -0.26
C ASP A 29 -5.75 -0.37 0.37
N LEU A 30 -6.19 0.58 1.19
CA LEU A 30 -7.44 0.51 1.91
C LEU A 30 -8.52 1.33 1.23
N ASP A 31 -8.32 2.65 1.11
CA ASP A 31 -9.40 3.56 0.74
C ASP A 31 -9.71 3.38 -0.75
N GLY A 32 -10.98 3.23 -1.12
CA GLY A 32 -11.38 2.93 -2.51
C GLY A 32 -10.95 1.56 -3.06
N THR A 33 -10.15 0.80 -2.31
CA THR A 33 -9.62 -0.51 -2.72
C THR A 33 -10.22 -1.67 -1.94
N TRP A 34 -9.94 -1.79 -0.65
CA TRP A 34 -10.47 -2.86 0.21
C TRP A 34 -11.56 -2.33 1.17
N ALA A 35 -11.49 -1.06 1.56
CA ALA A 35 -12.52 -0.43 2.36
C ALA A 35 -13.86 -0.42 1.62
N GLY A 36 -14.91 -0.86 2.30
CA GLY A 36 -16.25 -1.05 1.75
C GLY A 36 -17.19 -1.65 2.80
N PRO A 37 -18.27 -2.32 2.41
CA PRO A 37 -19.15 -3.02 3.35
C PRO A 37 -18.37 -4.03 4.23
N PRO A 38 -18.65 -4.16 5.53
CA PRO A 38 -17.90 -5.05 6.43
C PRO A 38 -17.92 -6.53 6.02
N ASP A 39 -18.97 -6.96 5.30
CA ASP A 39 -19.10 -8.32 4.77
C ASP A 39 -18.15 -8.57 3.59
N ASP A 40 -18.04 -7.60 2.69
CA ASP A 40 -17.10 -7.65 1.57
C ASP A 40 -15.66 -7.63 2.09
N GLN A 41 -15.36 -6.76 3.07
CA GLN A 41 -14.05 -6.71 3.71
C GLN A 41 -13.64 -8.06 4.29
N GLN A 42 -14.55 -8.70 5.04
CA GLN A 42 -14.32 -10.01 5.65
C GLN A 42 -14.13 -11.08 4.59
N THR A 43 -14.95 -11.07 3.54
CA THR A 43 -14.86 -12.03 2.44
C THR A 43 -13.51 -11.96 1.74
N VAL A 44 -12.99 -10.76 1.46
CA VAL A 44 -11.63 -10.58 0.92
C VAL A 44 -10.58 -11.17 1.86
N ARG A 45 -10.69 -10.91 3.17
CA ARG A 45 -9.76 -11.43 4.19
C ARG A 45 -9.75 -12.96 4.19
N ASP A 46 -10.94 -13.56 4.22
CA ASP A 46 -11.11 -15.01 4.28
C ASP A 46 -10.53 -15.68 3.03
N LEU A 47 -10.77 -15.11 1.84
CA LEU A 47 -10.20 -15.60 0.58
C LEU A 47 -8.66 -15.50 0.56
N LEU A 48 -8.09 -14.37 1.00
CA LEU A 48 -6.64 -14.20 1.10
C LEU A 48 -6.02 -15.21 2.09
N GLU A 49 -6.64 -15.41 3.24
CA GLU A 49 -6.17 -16.35 4.27
C GLU A 49 -6.30 -17.81 3.81
N ALA A 50 -7.40 -18.17 3.13
CA ALA A 50 -7.59 -19.49 2.52
C ALA A 50 -6.55 -19.77 1.44
N SER A 51 -6.22 -18.75 0.64
CA SER A 51 -5.09 -18.77 -0.30
C SER A 51 -3.72 -18.66 0.38
N ARG A 52 -3.62 -18.57 1.71
CA ARG A 52 -2.35 -18.49 2.47
C ARG A 52 -1.50 -17.24 2.15
N TYR A 53 -2.10 -16.15 1.71
CA TYR A 53 -1.39 -14.88 1.60
C TYR A 53 -0.94 -14.38 2.97
N VAL A 54 0.27 -13.86 3.03
CA VAL A 54 0.63 -12.85 4.04
C VAL A 54 -0.07 -11.55 3.63
N ILE A 55 -0.80 -10.94 4.57
CA ILE A 55 -1.59 -9.73 4.28
C ILE A 55 -0.82 -8.50 4.74
N CYS A 56 -0.57 -7.57 3.82
CA CYS A 56 0.08 -6.30 4.06
C CYS A 56 -0.84 -5.14 3.65
N HIS A 57 -1.11 -4.23 4.57
CA HIS A 57 -1.80 -2.98 4.24
C HIS A 57 -0.78 -1.95 3.79
N VAL A 58 -1.05 -1.26 2.67
CA VAL A 58 -0.20 -0.19 2.14
C VAL A 58 -1.01 1.09 2.02
N THR A 59 -1.07 1.85 3.11
CA THR A 59 -2.05 2.93 3.26
C THR A 59 -1.42 4.29 3.49
N SER A 60 -2.16 5.32 3.10
CA SER A 60 -1.93 6.71 3.46
C SER A 60 -2.42 7.05 4.88
N ARG A 61 -3.10 6.13 5.57
CA ARG A 61 -3.52 6.30 6.96
C ARG A 61 -2.37 6.07 7.95
N PRO A 62 -2.46 6.63 9.17
CA PRO A 62 -1.54 6.26 10.25
C PRO A 62 -1.72 4.77 10.61
N ALA A 63 -0.66 4.14 11.13
CA ALA A 63 -0.64 2.70 11.38
C ALA A 63 -1.72 2.27 12.39
N GLU A 64 -2.03 3.14 13.33
CA GLU A 64 -3.03 2.98 14.38
C GLU A 64 -4.43 2.69 13.83
N ALA A 65 -4.76 3.23 12.65
CA ALA A 65 -6.04 3.01 12.00
C ALA A 65 -6.20 1.59 11.44
N CYS A 66 -5.10 0.81 11.39
CA CYS A 66 -5.08 -0.58 10.92
C CYS A 66 -5.00 -1.59 12.07
N MET A 67 -5.05 -1.15 13.33
CA MET A 67 -4.86 -2.00 14.51
C MET A 67 -6.13 -2.05 15.35
N SER A 68 -6.50 -3.25 15.79
CA SER A 68 -7.45 -3.40 16.89
C SER A 68 -6.83 -2.89 18.19
N TRP A 69 -7.70 -2.56 19.14
CA TRP A 69 -7.28 -2.19 20.49
C TRP A 69 -6.36 -3.23 21.13
N ARG A 70 -6.66 -4.53 20.91
CA ARG A 70 -5.91 -5.65 21.48
C ARG A 70 -4.48 -5.68 20.97
N GLU A 71 -4.28 -5.59 19.66
CA GLU A 71 -2.94 -5.64 19.09
C GLU A 71 -2.17 -4.34 19.41
N ARG A 72 -2.83 -3.18 19.40
CA ARG A 72 -2.20 -1.94 19.84
C ARG A 72 -1.70 -2.04 21.28
N ALA A 73 -2.51 -2.52 22.22
CA ALA A 73 -2.13 -2.64 23.63
C ALA A 73 -0.92 -3.56 23.87
N ARG A 74 -0.69 -4.53 22.98
CA ARG A 74 0.44 -5.47 22.98
C ARG A 74 1.66 -4.96 22.20
N SER A 75 1.50 -3.91 21.41
CA SER A 75 2.57 -3.36 20.57
C SER A 75 3.71 -2.73 21.39
N SER A 76 4.84 -2.45 20.75
CA SER A 76 5.98 -1.81 21.43
C SER A 76 5.59 -0.47 22.10
N PRO A 77 6.29 -0.03 23.17
CA PRO A 77 6.02 1.26 23.82
C PRO A 77 6.01 2.47 22.88
N ALA A 78 6.85 2.44 21.82
CA ALA A 78 6.93 3.50 20.83
C ALA A 78 5.63 3.67 20.02
N ILE A 79 4.88 2.57 19.82
CA ILE A 79 3.59 2.56 19.13
C ILE A 79 2.47 2.87 20.12
N ARG A 80 2.48 2.25 21.31
CA ARG A 80 1.43 2.42 22.33
C ARG A 80 1.23 3.86 22.79
N ARG A 81 2.32 4.64 22.88
CA ARG A 81 2.31 6.03 23.36
C ARG A 81 1.84 7.05 22.31
N ARG A 82 1.47 6.61 21.11
CA ARG A 82 0.96 7.50 20.06
C ARG A 82 -0.48 7.93 20.39
N PRO A 83 -0.92 9.14 20.00
CA PRO A 83 -2.29 9.61 20.22
C PRO A 83 -3.32 8.67 19.57
N HIS A 84 -4.55 8.73 20.08
CA HIS A 84 -5.63 7.86 19.63
C HIS A 84 -6.25 8.37 18.33
N ALA A 85 -6.01 7.62 17.25
CA ALA A 85 -6.95 7.42 16.16
C ALA A 85 -7.49 5.97 16.20
N THR A 86 -7.55 5.35 17.39
CA THR A 86 -8.08 3.98 17.51
C THR A 86 -9.53 3.94 17.10
N VAL A 87 -9.81 2.94 16.29
CA VAL A 87 -11.13 2.38 16.04
C VAL A 87 -11.78 2.06 17.39
N ASP A 88 -12.88 2.74 17.70
CA ASP A 88 -13.72 2.44 18.87
C ASP A 88 -14.13 0.95 18.78
N PRO A 89 -14.19 0.20 19.89
CA PRO A 89 -14.82 -1.12 19.94
C PRO A 89 -16.12 -1.27 19.12
N ALA A 90 -16.96 -0.24 19.06
CA ALA A 90 -18.16 -0.23 18.22
C ALA A 90 -17.85 -0.29 16.71
N THR A 91 -16.78 0.38 16.29
CA THR A 91 -16.29 0.44 14.89
C THR A 91 -15.49 -0.81 14.50
N VAL A 92 -15.12 -1.68 15.45
CA VAL A 92 -14.44 -2.97 15.16
C VAL A 92 -15.33 -3.88 14.31
N ALA A 93 -16.64 -3.88 14.55
CA ALA A 93 -17.58 -4.64 13.72
C ALA A 93 -17.60 -4.15 12.27
N GLU A 94 -17.45 -2.83 12.08
CA GLU A 94 -17.43 -2.17 10.76
C GLU A 94 -16.10 -2.36 10.01
N LEU A 95 -15.04 -2.79 10.70
CA LEU A 95 -13.69 -2.98 10.16
C LEU A 95 -13.17 -4.41 10.29
N ARG A 96 -14.06 -5.38 10.51
CA ARG A 96 -13.70 -6.78 10.85
C ARG A 96 -12.73 -7.44 9.85
N GLY A 97 -12.75 -7.03 8.58
CA GLY A 97 -11.83 -7.51 7.55
C GLY A 97 -10.54 -6.69 7.40
N LEU A 98 -10.49 -5.48 7.95
CA LEU A 98 -9.42 -4.48 7.71
C LEU A 98 -8.48 -4.27 8.89
N LEU A 99 -8.70 -4.96 10.00
CA LEU A 99 -7.84 -4.82 11.16
C LEU A 99 -6.81 -5.94 11.24
N ASP A 100 -5.70 -5.58 11.87
CA ASP A 100 -4.63 -6.47 12.28
C ASP A 100 -3.97 -7.29 11.15
N PRO A 101 -3.57 -6.68 10.02
CA PRO A 101 -2.82 -7.36 8.96
C PRO A 101 -1.45 -7.84 9.47
N ASP A 102 -0.80 -8.75 8.75
CA ASP A 102 0.52 -9.26 9.13
C ASP A 102 1.61 -8.17 9.08
N ILE A 103 1.47 -7.23 8.13
CA ILE A 103 2.35 -6.09 7.92
C ILE A 103 1.51 -4.83 7.69
N ILE A 104 1.96 -3.69 8.23
CA ILE A 104 1.38 -2.37 7.95
C ILE A 104 2.47 -1.49 7.37
N ILE A 105 2.27 -1.03 6.14
CA ILE A 105 3.00 0.08 5.54
C ILE A 105 2.09 1.30 5.63
N SER A 106 2.40 2.25 6.52
CA SER A 106 1.54 3.39 6.84
C SER A 106 2.07 4.71 6.31
N SER A 107 1.21 5.73 6.39
CA SER A 107 1.54 7.12 6.08
C SER A 107 2.18 7.29 4.72
N SER A 108 1.71 6.55 3.71
CA SER A 108 2.21 6.57 2.33
C SER A 108 3.64 6.03 2.18
N GLY A 109 4.02 5.03 2.99
CA GLY A 109 5.33 4.37 2.91
C GLY A 109 6.39 4.94 3.85
N ILE A 110 5.99 5.73 4.84
CA ILE A 110 6.90 6.36 5.81
C ILE A 110 7.26 5.42 6.95
N GLU A 111 6.39 4.46 7.27
CA GLU A 111 6.64 3.47 8.31
C GLU A 111 6.22 2.07 7.89
N ILE A 112 6.94 1.08 8.41
CA ILE A 112 6.64 -0.34 8.26
C ILE A 112 6.56 -0.95 9.66
N LEU A 113 5.46 -1.62 9.96
CA LEU A 113 5.22 -2.30 11.22
C LEU A 113 4.89 -3.77 10.94
N LEU A 114 5.43 -4.65 11.78
CA LEU A 114 5.30 -6.10 11.64
C LEU A 114 4.55 -6.67 12.84
N LYS A 115 3.46 -7.39 12.57
CA LYS A 115 2.73 -8.14 13.59
C LYS A 115 3.63 -9.24 14.13
N GLN A 116 3.75 -9.33 15.44
CA GLN A 116 4.55 -10.34 16.12
C GLN A 116 3.69 -11.57 16.42
N THR A 117 4.29 -12.76 16.44
CA THR A 117 3.57 -14.02 16.75
C THR A 117 3.00 -14.04 18.17
N ALA A 118 3.65 -13.34 19.11
CA ALA A 118 3.15 -13.14 20.47
C ALA A 118 2.03 -12.08 20.57
N GLY A 119 1.65 -11.45 19.45
CA GLY A 119 0.72 -10.32 19.37
C GLY A 119 1.42 -8.96 19.41
N GLY A 120 0.70 -7.95 18.95
CA GLY A 120 1.17 -6.57 18.80
C GLY A 120 2.13 -6.36 17.64
N TYR A 121 2.49 -5.11 17.43
CA TYR A 121 3.34 -4.67 16.33
C TYR A 121 4.69 -4.15 16.81
N HIS A 122 5.72 -4.44 16.01
CA HIS A 122 7.05 -3.85 16.12
C HIS A 122 7.40 -3.05 14.86
N LEU A 123 8.12 -1.95 15.05
CA LEU A 123 8.60 -1.11 13.97
C LEU A 123 9.73 -1.81 13.21
N ASP A 124 9.78 -1.67 11.90
CA ASP A 124 10.95 -2.05 11.13
C ASP A 124 12.06 -1.01 11.29
N GLU A 125 12.92 -1.24 12.28
CA GLU A 125 14.07 -0.38 12.53
C GLU A 125 15.06 -0.30 11.36
N LEU A 126 15.12 -1.30 10.46
CA LEU A 126 16.01 -1.23 9.30
C LEU A 126 15.51 -0.18 8.31
N TYR A 127 14.21 -0.23 8.01
CA TYR A 127 13.58 0.77 7.14
C TYR A 127 13.66 2.16 7.75
N GLN A 128 13.39 2.29 9.05
CA GLN A 128 13.40 3.59 9.72
C GLN A 128 14.76 4.28 9.73
N ARG A 129 15.86 3.52 9.76
CA ARG A 129 17.22 4.09 9.66
C ARG A 129 17.48 4.78 8.31
N ARG A 130 16.69 4.49 7.26
CA ARG A 130 16.78 5.16 5.96
C ARG A 130 16.15 6.54 5.97
N ARG A 131 15.35 6.88 6.99
CA ARG A 131 14.66 8.17 7.08
C ARG A 131 15.71 9.30 7.06
N PRO A 132 15.63 10.25 6.11
CA PRO A 132 16.71 11.21 5.89
C PRO A 132 16.89 12.19 7.05
N ARG A 133 15.80 12.52 7.77
CA ARG A 133 15.79 13.51 8.86
C ARG A 133 14.69 13.20 9.87
N PRO A 134 14.78 13.74 11.11
CA PRO A 134 13.63 13.84 11.99
C PRO A 134 12.44 14.56 11.31
N PRO A 135 11.19 14.22 11.64
CA PRO A 135 9.99 14.76 10.99
C PRO A 135 9.96 16.28 10.87
N GLN A 136 10.24 17.01 11.96
CA GLN A 136 10.25 18.47 11.94
C GLN A 136 11.34 19.02 11.01
N ALA A 137 12.57 18.51 11.14
CA ALA A 137 13.70 18.94 10.31
C ALA A 137 13.50 18.59 8.82
N TRP A 138 12.67 17.61 8.48
CA TRP A 138 12.25 17.36 7.10
C TRP A 138 11.18 18.37 6.67
N ARG A 139 10.16 18.65 7.50
CA ARG A 139 9.10 19.63 7.21
C ARG A 139 9.65 21.03 6.96
N ASP A 140 10.65 21.44 7.74
CA ASP A 140 11.35 22.71 7.55
C ASP A 140 12.01 22.82 6.16
N THR A 141 12.30 21.70 5.50
CA THR A 141 12.81 21.70 4.11
C THR A 141 11.72 21.82 3.06
N VAL A 142 10.47 21.48 3.40
CA VAL A 142 9.31 21.60 2.51
C VAL A 142 8.75 23.02 2.57
N GLN A 143 8.87 23.71 3.70
CA GLN A 143 8.30 25.04 3.91
C GLN A 143 8.71 26.09 2.84
N PRO A 144 9.98 26.18 2.39
CA PRO A 144 10.35 27.14 1.35
C PRO A 144 9.64 26.85 0.01
N LEU A 145 9.44 25.58 -0.32
CA LEU A 145 8.71 25.16 -1.53
C LEU A 145 7.24 25.59 -1.44
N LEU A 146 6.60 25.37 -0.29
CA LEU A 146 5.21 25.76 -0.09
C LEU A 146 5.03 27.28 -0.06
N ALA A 147 5.94 28.01 0.59
CA ALA A 147 5.93 29.47 0.62
C ALA A 147 6.06 30.09 -0.79
N ALA A 148 6.83 29.45 -1.68
CA ALA A 148 6.91 29.87 -3.08
C ALA A 148 5.64 29.54 -3.89
N ALA A 149 4.82 28.58 -3.45
CA ALA A 149 3.55 28.22 -4.10
C ALA A 149 2.38 29.11 -3.65
N THR A 150 2.36 29.57 -2.39
CA THR A 150 1.24 30.32 -1.78
C THR A 150 0.78 31.56 -2.57
N PRO A 151 1.65 32.36 -3.22
CA PRO A 151 1.20 33.51 -4.01
C PRO A 151 0.39 33.14 -5.26
N ARG A 152 0.42 31.87 -5.69
CA ARG A 152 -0.18 31.40 -6.96
C ARG A 152 -1.35 30.45 -6.75
N PHE A 153 -1.41 29.80 -5.58
CA PHE A 153 -2.37 28.72 -5.33
C PHE A 153 -2.96 28.87 -3.93
N THR A 154 -4.28 28.65 -3.83
CA THR A 154 -4.99 28.51 -2.56
C THR A 154 -5.01 27.04 -2.16
N PHE A 155 -4.42 26.72 -1.01
CA PHE A 155 -4.47 25.39 -0.42
C PHE A 155 -4.35 25.47 1.10
N THR A 156 -4.85 24.47 1.79
CA THR A 156 -4.65 24.28 3.23
C THR A 156 -3.66 23.15 3.47
N ILE A 157 -2.81 23.30 4.48
CA ILE A 157 -1.95 22.22 4.95
C ILE A 157 -2.73 21.52 6.07
N THR A 158 -3.21 20.32 5.80
CA THR A 158 -3.88 19.50 6.81
C THR A 158 -2.85 18.60 7.46
N ASP A 159 -2.41 19.03 8.63
CA ASP A 159 -1.40 18.34 9.41
C ASP A 159 -2.07 17.43 10.42
N ASN A 160 -2.32 16.17 10.08
CA ASN A 160 -2.90 15.28 11.07
C ASN A 160 -1.86 14.73 12.05
N GLU A 161 -0.57 14.66 11.70
CA GLU A 161 0.44 14.13 12.62
C GLU A 161 1.82 14.78 12.41
N ALA A 162 2.18 15.75 13.27
CA ALA A 162 3.51 16.37 13.39
C ALA A 162 4.69 15.38 13.59
N ARG A 163 4.40 14.07 13.60
CA ARG A 163 5.30 12.95 13.85
C ARG A 163 5.78 12.27 12.57
N ASP A 164 5.16 12.58 11.43
CA ASP A 164 5.47 11.96 10.15
C ASP A 164 6.18 12.90 9.18
N CYS A 165 7.07 12.32 8.38
CA CYS A 165 7.64 12.97 7.20
C CYS A 165 6.63 12.96 6.05
N ARG A 166 5.42 13.47 6.32
CA ARG A 166 4.36 13.57 5.33
C ARG A 166 3.58 14.87 5.55
N LEU A 167 3.24 15.54 4.47
CA LEU A 167 2.32 16.68 4.47
C LEU A 167 1.17 16.39 3.51
N LYS A 168 -0.04 16.79 3.90
CA LYS A 168 -1.23 16.76 3.05
C LYS A 168 -1.63 18.20 2.73
N LEU A 169 -1.59 18.55 1.44
CA LEU A 169 -2.16 19.79 0.92
C LEU A 169 -3.58 19.49 0.42
N VAL A 170 -4.52 20.38 0.70
CA VAL A 170 -5.90 20.28 0.22
C VAL A 170 -6.25 21.55 -0.55
N SER A 171 -6.64 21.39 -1.81
CA SER A 171 -7.05 22.50 -2.69
C SER A 171 -8.57 22.58 -2.81
N GLU A 172 -9.11 23.65 -3.38
CA GLU A 172 -10.57 23.85 -3.50
C GLU A 172 -11.20 23.02 -4.62
N SER A 173 -10.39 22.58 -5.59
CA SER A 173 -10.84 21.76 -6.73
C SER A 173 -9.75 20.81 -7.24
N GLU A 174 -10.17 19.77 -7.97
CA GLU A 174 -9.23 18.84 -8.62
C GLU A 174 -8.37 19.54 -9.68
N GLN A 175 -8.93 20.52 -10.40
CA GLN A 175 -8.17 21.30 -11.39
C GLN A 175 -7.06 22.14 -10.73
N GLN A 176 -7.37 22.83 -9.62
CA GLN A 176 -6.34 23.54 -8.84
C GLN A 176 -5.28 22.57 -8.32
N THR A 177 -5.69 21.38 -7.86
CA THR A 177 -4.79 20.33 -7.37
C THR A 177 -3.84 19.87 -8.48
N ALA A 178 -4.35 19.62 -9.68
CA ALA A 178 -3.53 19.27 -10.84
C ALA A 178 -2.52 20.37 -11.20
N ASN A 179 -2.96 21.64 -11.20
CA ASN A 179 -2.09 22.78 -11.50
C ASN A 179 -0.99 22.97 -10.42
N LEU A 180 -1.36 22.81 -9.14
CA LEU A 180 -0.42 22.89 -8.02
C LEU A 180 0.59 21.74 -8.09
N LEU A 181 0.16 20.50 -8.34
CA LEU A 181 1.05 19.36 -8.51
C LEU A 181 2.04 19.59 -9.66
N ALA A 182 1.56 20.04 -10.81
CA ALA A 182 2.42 20.37 -11.94
C ALA A 182 3.46 21.43 -11.55
N TYR A 183 3.06 22.48 -10.84
CA TYR A 183 4.00 23.49 -10.33
C TYR A 183 5.05 22.91 -9.38
N LEU A 184 4.64 22.10 -8.41
CA LEU A 184 5.53 21.49 -7.43
C LEU A 184 6.55 20.56 -8.10
N ASN A 185 6.13 19.77 -9.09
CA ASN A 185 7.01 18.86 -9.85
C ASN A 185 8.09 19.58 -10.67
N HIS A 186 7.86 20.83 -11.07
CA HIS A 186 8.84 21.63 -11.82
C HIS A 186 9.72 22.50 -10.93
N ALA A 187 9.49 22.51 -9.61
CA ALA A 187 10.33 23.29 -8.70
C ALA A 187 11.75 22.68 -8.64
N PRO A 188 12.82 23.50 -8.54
CA PRO A 188 14.19 22.98 -8.47
C PRO A 188 14.44 21.97 -7.33
N ALA A 189 13.66 22.05 -6.26
CA ALA A 189 13.75 21.15 -5.10
C ALA A 189 12.89 19.88 -5.23
N ALA A 190 12.12 19.72 -6.32
CA ALA A 190 11.15 18.62 -6.48
C ALA A 190 11.78 17.24 -6.34
N THR A 191 13.02 17.06 -6.80
CA THR A 191 13.77 15.78 -6.74
C THR A 191 13.99 15.25 -5.32
N ARG A 192 13.77 16.07 -4.29
CA ARG A 192 13.92 15.68 -2.88
C ARG A 192 12.63 15.13 -2.29
N PHE A 193 11.53 15.23 -3.01
CA PHE A 193 10.20 14.89 -2.55
C PHE A 193 9.52 13.96 -3.53
N HIS A 194 8.63 13.14 -3.01
CA HIS A 194 7.65 12.42 -3.79
C HIS A 194 6.30 13.11 -3.60
N PHE A 195 5.61 13.37 -4.71
CA PHE A 195 4.30 14.01 -4.74
C PHE A 195 3.27 13.01 -5.27
N ALA A 196 2.24 12.73 -4.48
CA ALA A 196 1.13 11.89 -4.89
C ALA A 196 -0.17 12.69 -4.85
N ARG A 197 -1.06 12.46 -5.82
CA ARG A 197 -2.38 13.12 -5.90
C ARG A 197 -3.48 12.12 -5.61
N ASP A 198 -4.46 12.59 -4.85
CA ASP A 198 -5.70 11.88 -4.57
C ASP A 198 -6.84 12.91 -4.51
N HIS A 199 -7.66 12.97 -5.57
CA HIS A 199 -8.71 13.99 -5.74
C HIS A 199 -8.19 15.42 -5.52
N GLN A 200 -8.67 16.09 -4.47
CA GLN A 200 -8.30 17.46 -4.10
C GLN A 200 -7.04 17.52 -3.22
N ASN A 201 -6.39 16.39 -2.97
CA ASN A 201 -5.28 16.25 -2.04
C ASN A 201 -3.95 16.05 -2.77
N ILE A 202 -2.89 16.67 -2.26
CA ILE A 202 -1.50 16.34 -2.60
C ILE A 202 -0.80 15.86 -1.34
N PHE A 203 -0.19 14.68 -1.41
CA PHE A 203 0.69 14.17 -0.37
C PHE A 203 2.14 14.41 -0.76
N ILE A 204 2.90 14.98 0.15
CA ILE A 204 4.33 15.20 0.02
C ILE A 204 5.04 14.26 0.99
N THR A 205 5.95 13.43 0.49
CA THR A 205 6.84 12.57 1.30
C THR A 205 8.30 12.75 0.85
N PRO A 206 9.32 12.28 1.61
CA PRO A 206 10.68 12.19 1.10
C PRO A 206 10.73 11.34 -0.18
N ALA A 207 11.55 11.73 -1.15
CA ALA A 207 11.74 10.96 -2.39
C ALA A 207 12.29 9.53 -2.19
N THR A 208 12.80 9.22 -0.99
CA THR A 208 13.36 7.91 -0.62
C THR A 208 12.40 7.06 0.20
N MET A 209 11.17 7.53 0.40
CA MET A 209 10.12 6.90 1.18
C MET A 209 8.77 7.10 0.48
N SER A 210 8.43 6.13 -0.36
CA SER A 210 7.13 5.99 -1.04
C SER A 210 6.50 4.64 -0.70
N LYS A 211 5.25 4.42 -1.13
CA LYS A 211 4.59 3.11 -1.05
C LYS A 211 5.40 2.04 -1.80
N GLU A 212 5.88 2.37 -2.99
CA GLU A 212 6.75 1.51 -3.81
C GLU A 212 8.05 1.14 -3.08
N ASP A 213 8.76 2.14 -2.54
CA ASP A 213 10.01 1.93 -1.79
C ASP A 213 9.83 1.02 -0.58
N ALA A 214 8.71 1.20 0.14
CA ALA A 214 8.39 0.40 1.31
C ALA A 214 8.07 -1.06 0.91
N VAL A 215 7.30 -1.28 -0.16
CA VAL A 215 7.04 -2.63 -0.68
C VAL A 215 8.33 -3.29 -1.14
N ASN A 216 9.18 -2.58 -1.90
CA ASN A 216 10.50 -3.05 -2.32
C ASN A 216 11.34 -3.47 -1.11
N HIS A 217 11.37 -2.64 -0.06
CA HIS A 217 12.09 -2.96 1.17
C HIS A 217 11.58 -4.23 1.85
N VAL A 218 10.26 -4.41 1.96
CA VAL A 218 9.66 -5.63 2.54
C VAL A 218 10.05 -6.85 1.72
N VAL A 219 9.88 -6.80 0.38
CA VAL A 219 10.20 -7.90 -0.53
C VAL A 219 11.68 -8.28 -0.46
N THR A 220 12.60 -7.32 -0.56
CA THR A 220 14.04 -7.57 -0.47
C THR A 220 14.43 -8.14 0.90
N THR A 221 13.86 -7.60 1.99
CA THR A 221 14.17 -8.07 3.33
C THR A 221 13.68 -9.49 3.56
N LEU A 222 12.46 -9.81 3.13
CA LEU A 222 11.89 -11.15 3.28
C LEU A 222 12.62 -12.19 2.44
N THR A 223 12.90 -11.89 1.16
CA THR A 223 13.61 -12.82 0.26
C THR A 223 15.03 -13.10 0.75
N ALA A 224 15.75 -12.08 1.25
CA ALA A 224 17.05 -12.25 1.87
C ALA A 224 17.01 -13.13 3.12
N LEU A 225 16.01 -12.95 4.00
CA LEU A 225 15.86 -13.73 5.23
C LEU A 225 15.43 -15.19 4.97
N LEU A 226 14.59 -15.40 3.94
CA LEU A 226 14.15 -16.74 3.49
C LEU A 226 15.20 -17.44 2.62
N GLN A 227 16.25 -16.73 2.20
CA GLN A 227 17.31 -17.20 1.30
C GLN A 227 16.77 -17.73 -0.03
N ILE A 228 15.79 -17.02 -0.58
CA ILE A 228 15.15 -17.34 -1.87
C ILE A 228 15.40 -16.21 -2.88
N PRO A 229 15.46 -16.49 -4.19
CA PRO A 229 15.40 -15.44 -5.20
C PRO A 229 14.01 -14.80 -5.23
N ALA A 230 13.93 -13.51 -5.57
CA ALA A 230 12.68 -12.74 -5.61
C ALA A 230 11.59 -13.37 -6.50
N ARG A 231 12.00 -14.08 -7.57
CA ARG A 231 11.10 -14.79 -8.48
C ARG A 231 10.27 -15.91 -7.83
N GLN A 232 10.64 -16.35 -6.62
CA GLN A 232 9.90 -17.37 -5.84
C GLN A 232 8.86 -16.77 -4.89
N LEU A 233 8.79 -15.44 -4.78
CA LEU A 233 7.82 -14.72 -3.97
C LEU A 233 6.81 -14.03 -4.88
N SER A 234 5.58 -14.54 -4.92
CA SER A 234 4.50 -13.97 -5.73
C SER A 234 3.82 -12.80 -5.01
N LEU A 235 3.54 -11.74 -5.75
CA LEU A 235 2.95 -10.51 -5.22
C LEU A 235 1.53 -10.32 -5.76
N LEU A 236 0.58 -10.04 -4.87
CA LEU A 236 -0.70 -9.46 -5.22
C LEU A 236 -0.68 -8.01 -4.76
N LEU A 237 -0.90 -7.06 -5.66
CA LEU A 237 -0.93 -5.63 -5.35
C LEU A 237 -2.31 -5.09 -5.70
N ALA A 238 -2.85 -4.17 -4.92
CA ALA A 238 -4.08 -3.49 -5.28
C ALA A 238 -4.10 -2.03 -4.82
N GLY A 239 -4.67 -1.16 -5.66
CA GLY A 239 -4.77 0.27 -5.42
C GLY A 239 -5.64 0.99 -6.43
N ASP A 240 -6.25 2.10 -6.05
CA ASP A 240 -7.28 2.80 -6.81
C ASP A 240 -6.85 4.21 -7.29
N SER A 241 -5.70 4.71 -6.84
CA SER A 241 -5.22 6.06 -7.16
C SER A 241 -3.81 6.06 -7.76
N THR A 242 -3.41 7.23 -8.27
CA THR A 242 -2.04 7.45 -8.79
C THR A 242 -0.95 7.24 -7.74
N ALA A 243 -1.29 7.33 -6.45
CA ALA A 243 -0.34 7.04 -5.37
C ALA A 243 0.06 5.56 -5.32
N GLU A 244 -0.78 4.67 -5.83
CA GLU A 244 -0.54 3.23 -5.90
C GLU A 244 -0.03 2.78 -7.26
N GLU A 245 -0.02 3.65 -8.28
CA GLU A 245 0.44 3.29 -9.63
C GLU A 245 1.90 2.80 -9.62
N ALA A 246 2.81 3.57 -9.01
CA ALA A 246 4.22 3.17 -8.91
C ALA A 246 4.38 1.86 -8.09
N MET A 247 3.63 1.72 -7.00
CA MET A 247 3.59 0.48 -6.23
C MET A 247 3.14 -0.70 -7.10
N GLY A 248 2.06 -0.53 -7.84
CA GLY A 248 1.45 -1.56 -8.66
C GLY A 248 2.28 -1.94 -9.89
N LEU A 249 3.00 -1.00 -10.50
CA LEU A 249 3.75 -1.21 -11.75
C LEU A 249 5.24 -1.48 -11.54
N GLN A 250 5.84 -1.05 -10.43
CA GLN A 250 7.30 -1.03 -10.27
C GLN A 250 7.78 -1.82 -9.05
N ALA A 251 6.96 -1.98 -7.99
CA ALA A 251 7.42 -2.62 -6.76
C ALA A 251 7.63 -4.14 -6.92
N GLY A 252 8.76 -4.64 -6.44
CA GLY A 252 9.18 -6.04 -6.58
C GLY A 252 9.47 -6.40 -8.04
N PRO A 253 10.40 -5.72 -8.73
CA PRO A 253 10.58 -5.86 -10.19
C PRO A 253 10.95 -7.29 -10.63
N ASP A 254 11.61 -8.06 -9.76
CA ASP A 254 12.05 -9.44 -10.03
C ASP A 254 11.06 -10.51 -9.54
N SER A 255 9.94 -10.10 -8.93
CA SER A 255 8.90 -10.99 -8.41
C SER A 255 7.73 -11.12 -9.41
N PRO A 256 7.12 -12.32 -9.54
CA PRO A 256 5.87 -12.44 -10.28
C PRO A 256 4.80 -11.63 -9.55
N ALA A 257 4.07 -10.78 -10.28
CA ALA A 257 3.13 -9.86 -9.66
C ALA A 257 1.82 -9.75 -10.44
N VAL A 258 0.72 -9.59 -9.70
CA VAL A 258 -0.57 -9.16 -10.24
C VAL A 258 -0.92 -7.83 -9.56
N PHE A 259 -1.16 -6.80 -10.36
CA PHE A 259 -1.65 -5.51 -9.89
C PHE A 259 -3.11 -5.34 -10.27
N ILE A 260 -3.98 -5.25 -9.27
CA ILE A 260 -5.42 -5.05 -9.45
C ILE A 260 -5.75 -3.57 -9.26
N ILE A 261 -6.37 -3.00 -10.26
CA ILE A 261 -7.01 -1.68 -10.20
C ILE A 261 -8.51 -1.95 -9.99
N PRO A 262 -9.06 -1.68 -8.79
CA PRO A 262 -10.46 -1.97 -8.50
C PRO A 262 -11.42 -1.26 -9.45
N GLY A 263 -12.61 -1.83 -9.65
CA GLY A 263 -13.66 -1.17 -10.44
C GLY A 263 -14.08 0.16 -9.83
N GLY A 264 -14.35 1.16 -10.68
CA GLY A 264 -14.65 2.52 -10.26
C GLY A 264 -13.45 3.35 -9.77
N ALA A 265 -12.23 2.79 -9.78
CA ALA A 265 -11.02 3.50 -9.39
C ALA A 265 -10.72 4.69 -10.31
N SER A 266 -10.17 5.76 -9.74
CA SER A 266 -9.69 6.91 -10.51
C SER A 266 -8.55 6.51 -11.46
N LEU A 267 -7.65 5.64 -10.99
CA LEU A 267 -6.50 5.15 -11.74
C LEU A 267 -6.88 4.42 -13.03
N ALA A 268 -8.02 3.72 -13.05
CA ALA A 268 -8.47 2.99 -14.24
C ALA A 268 -8.69 3.90 -15.47
N ARG A 269 -8.93 5.20 -15.25
CA ARG A 269 -9.12 6.19 -16.32
C ARG A 269 -7.81 6.86 -16.77
N GLU A 270 -6.78 6.78 -15.94
CA GLU A 270 -5.51 7.49 -16.14
C GLU A 270 -4.40 6.56 -16.61
N ILE A 271 -4.48 5.28 -16.30
CA ILE A 271 -3.44 4.32 -16.67
C ILE A 271 -3.44 4.04 -18.17
N HIS A 272 -2.29 4.21 -18.80
CA HIS A 272 -2.08 3.91 -20.21
C HIS A 272 -1.36 2.56 -20.34
N LEU A 273 -2.14 1.50 -20.55
CA LEU A 273 -1.63 0.15 -20.80
C LEU A 273 -1.64 -0.11 -22.31
N THR A 274 -0.50 -0.49 -22.86
CA THR A 274 -0.40 -0.94 -24.26
C THR A 274 -0.53 -2.46 -24.31
N GLU A 275 -1.45 -2.97 -25.12
CA GLU A 275 -1.51 -4.40 -25.43
C GLU A 275 -0.21 -4.83 -26.12
N SER A 276 0.43 -5.87 -25.60
CA SER A 276 1.60 -6.46 -26.23
C SER A 276 1.16 -7.32 -27.42
N ALA A 277 1.73 -7.07 -28.60
CA ALA A 277 1.39 -7.77 -29.84
C ALA A 277 1.69 -9.29 -29.82
N ASN A 278 2.38 -9.79 -28.80
CA ASN A 278 2.84 -11.18 -28.68
C ASN A 278 2.21 -11.97 -27.52
N ASP A 279 1.19 -11.43 -26.85
CA ASP A 279 0.56 -12.16 -25.75
C ASP A 279 -0.40 -13.24 -26.25
N ALA A 280 -0.26 -14.45 -25.68
CA ALA A 280 -1.34 -15.43 -25.67
C ALA A 280 -2.63 -14.73 -25.22
N ILE A 281 -3.78 -15.10 -25.80
CA ILE A 281 -5.09 -14.46 -25.57
C ILE A 281 -5.34 -14.34 -24.06
N LEU A 282 -5.09 -13.15 -23.50
CA LEU A 282 -5.39 -12.83 -22.11
C LEU A 282 -6.90 -12.57 -21.99
N PRO A 283 -7.51 -12.84 -20.82
CA PRO A 283 -8.89 -12.42 -20.57
C PRO A 283 -9.06 -10.91 -20.73
N ALA A 284 -10.27 -10.47 -21.08
CA ALA A 284 -10.59 -9.05 -21.17
C ALA A 284 -10.23 -8.31 -19.87
N GLY A 285 -9.65 -7.12 -19.99
CA GLY A 285 -9.22 -6.31 -18.84
C GLY A 285 -7.95 -6.80 -18.13
N VAL A 286 -7.27 -7.83 -18.66
CA VAL A 286 -5.99 -8.31 -18.14
C VAL A 286 -4.87 -7.98 -19.12
N TYR A 287 -3.86 -7.28 -18.64
CA TYR A 287 -2.76 -6.75 -19.44
C TYR A 287 -1.43 -7.25 -18.90
N ARG A 288 -0.47 -7.53 -19.78
CA ARG A 288 0.92 -7.80 -19.37
C ARG A 288 1.73 -6.51 -19.41
N VAL A 289 2.56 -6.30 -18.39
CA VAL A 289 3.55 -5.21 -18.42
C VAL A 289 4.75 -5.66 -19.25
N PRO A 290 5.16 -4.90 -20.30
CA PRO A 290 6.30 -5.28 -21.13
C PRO A 290 7.57 -5.52 -20.33
N ASN A 291 8.29 -6.59 -20.66
CA ASN A 291 9.56 -6.99 -20.03
C ASN A 291 9.50 -7.23 -18.51
N GLN A 292 8.31 -7.45 -17.94
CA GLN A 292 8.13 -7.78 -16.53
C GLN A 292 7.28 -9.03 -16.36
N SER A 293 7.51 -9.77 -15.27
CA SER A 293 6.64 -10.88 -14.86
C SER A 293 5.39 -10.35 -14.14
N ARG A 294 4.70 -9.38 -14.75
CA ARG A 294 3.61 -8.63 -14.11
C ARG A 294 2.38 -8.59 -14.99
N LEU A 295 1.23 -8.83 -14.36
CA LEU A 295 -0.09 -8.63 -14.92
C LEU A 295 -0.76 -7.42 -14.26
N VAL A 296 -1.54 -6.68 -15.03
CA VAL A 296 -2.42 -5.61 -14.54
C VAL A 296 -3.86 -6.02 -14.85
N VAL A 297 -4.72 -5.97 -13.84
CA VAL A 297 -6.14 -6.31 -13.94
C VAL A 297 -6.94 -5.02 -13.74
N VAL A 298 -7.63 -4.57 -14.78
CA VAL A 298 -8.51 -3.40 -14.72
C VAL A 298 -9.91 -3.86 -14.39
N GLY A 299 -10.35 -3.64 -13.15
CA GLY A 299 -11.58 -4.17 -12.58
C GLY A 299 -12.84 -3.85 -13.40
N ASP A 300 -12.97 -2.61 -13.89
CA ASP A 300 -14.11 -2.18 -14.72
C ASP A 300 -14.27 -2.99 -16.02
N GLN A 301 -13.17 -3.58 -16.51
CA GLN A 301 -13.13 -4.35 -17.74
C GLN A 301 -13.17 -5.86 -17.48
N ALA A 302 -12.36 -6.34 -16.53
CA ALA A 302 -12.27 -7.76 -16.18
C ALA A 302 -13.51 -8.26 -15.41
N TYR A 303 -14.10 -7.38 -14.57
CA TYR A 303 -15.26 -7.68 -13.73
C TYR A 303 -16.27 -6.52 -13.76
N PRO A 304 -16.97 -6.30 -14.89
CA PRO A 304 -17.85 -5.15 -15.07
C PRO A 304 -18.90 -5.05 -13.96
N GLY A 305 -19.07 -3.84 -13.41
CA GLY A 305 -20.04 -3.55 -12.35
C GLY A 305 -19.56 -3.80 -10.93
N THR A 306 -18.39 -4.43 -10.72
CA THR A 306 -17.77 -4.51 -9.40
C THR A 306 -17.14 -3.18 -8.98
N ARG A 307 -17.03 -2.93 -7.67
CA ARG A 307 -16.32 -1.77 -7.12
C ARG A 307 -15.50 -2.13 -5.88
N GLY A 308 -14.33 -1.50 -5.73
CA GLY A 308 -13.47 -1.65 -4.55
C GLY A 308 -13.27 -3.13 -4.17
N PRO A 309 -13.68 -3.56 -2.95
CA PRO A 309 -13.45 -4.92 -2.49
C PRO A 309 -14.15 -6.00 -3.33
N GLN A 310 -15.25 -5.68 -4.02
CA GLN A 310 -15.97 -6.64 -4.86
C GLN A 310 -15.11 -7.11 -6.05
N THR A 311 -14.27 -6.23 -6.59
CA THR A 311 -13.32 -6.61 -7.65
C THR A 311 -12.27 -7.58 -7.11
N LEU A 312 -11.78 -7.36 -5.88
CA LEU A 312 -10.85 -8.28 -5.22
C LEU A 312 -11.49 -9.64 -4.98
N ILE A 313 -12.74 -9.69 -4.50
CA ILE A 313 -13.50 -10.93 -4.31
C ILE A 313 -13.61 -11.70 -5.62
N ALA A 314 -14.06 -11.04 -6.69
CA ALA A 314 -14.24 -11.67 -8.00
C ALA A 314 -12.93 -12.25 -8.55
N TRP A 315 -11.82 -11.51 -8.43
CA TRP A 315 -10.49 -12.01 -8.82
C TRP A 315 -10.05 -13.21 -7.98
N LEU A 316 -10.11 -13.10 -6.66
CA LEU A 316 -9.67 -14.16 -5.73
C LEU A 316 -10.49 -15.44 -5.90
N GLN A 317 -11.80 -15.34 -6.14
CA GLN A 317 -12.65 -16.50 -6.43
C GLN A 317 -12.26 -17.15 -7.77
N SER A 318 -12.09 -16.34 -8.82
CA SER A 318 -11.76 -16.88 -10.15
C SER A 318 -10.41 -17.61 -10.22
N THR A 319 -9.45 -17.19 -9.38
CA THR A 319 -8.12 -17.83 -9.28
C THR A 319 -8.17 -19.08 -8.41
N HIS A 320 -9.00 -19.11 -7.37
CA HIS A 320 -9.22 -20.30 -6.54
C HIS A 320 -9.81 -21.46 -7.36
N ASP A 321 -10.80 -21.18 -8.21
CA ASP A 321 -11.46 -22.20 -9.02
C ASP A 321 -10.50 -22.85 -10.03
N GLN A 322 -9.54 -22.07 -10.56
CA GLN A 322 -8.54 -22.58 -11.51
C GLN A 322 -7.52 -23.52 -10.87
N THR A 323 -7.24 -23.38 -9.57
CA THR A 323 -6.31 -24.27 -8.85
C THR A 323 -6.96 -25.56 -8.33
N SER A 324 -8.28 -25.68 -8.41
CA SER A 324 -9.04 -26.83 -7.89
C SER A 324 -9.40 -27.87 -8.96
N LEU A 325 -9.00 -27.63 -10.22
CA LEU A 325 -9.14 -28.52 -11.37
C LEU A 325 -7.82 -29.27 -11.63
#